data_AF-A0A4U0XV01-F1
#
_entry.id   AF-A0A4U0XV01-F1
#
_cell.length_a   1.000
_cell.length_b   1.000
_cell.length_c   1.000
_cell.angle_alpha   90.00
_cell.angle_beta   90.00
_cell.angle_gamma   90.00
#
_symmetry.space_group_name_H-M   'P 1'
#
loop_
_entity.id
_entity.type
_entity.pdbx_description
1 polymer ?
#
loop_
_entity_poly.entity_id
_entity_poly.type
_entity_poly.pdbx_seq_one_letter_code
_entity_poly.pdbx_strand_id
1 'polypeptide(L)'
;MWLFAHLLPPHLVAASEFIIPTFHVNGFPHLVHLGMTPSFPLRKAQLIHSISPGECIDNANLQPVPQSKRRKLFDWTLTPPPPDLHSQCRLEHLTFGADGIMATTTAPDVYNEAYTHLIGQKHPELQGKNPRIGFAEIWDTFEPILEHGRETGGSITAGNQFLLLHRHGFLEETYFSWKFVPIIGPDGYVVGSHATVVEVTREIINDRRMSTIRAFGREIGAAKHLKDLWTRMLLGLDSNDKDVPVALLYSMQENTSMSASPASLAGEAKPSSDDSAASLYVLEGFLGDPKCHEAVPERLDLERSDGQLAAAFRSSLLESGPMVVNVTDGRLPEALFKGIHSRGFGVPCAAAVICPIRSTSFKGALGFLVIGLNPRRPFDEDYENFIDLLIKQTATPHFSAVLLEEKLRRGQLVVKQAALDQAKLSEQLHARTQDFEQSEMKFSRFAQRSAVGLIMTDSTGRLLYANSIWYAMARRPRDDQDQHYLLDAVIPDDKALTETMWNRLVT
;
A
#
# COMPACT_ATOMS: atom_id res chain seq x y z
N MET A 1 -5.04 44.59 -37.43
CA MET A 1 -5.71 45.86 -37.78
C MET A 1 -6.83 46.04 -36.75
N TRP A 2 -6.91 47.20 -36.08
CA TRP A 2 -7.67 47.51 -34.82
C TRP A 2 -6.95 47.00 -33.55
N LEU A 3 -6.17 47.75 -32.76
CA LEU A 3 -6.20 49.14 -32.23
C LEU A 3 -7.26 49.37 -31.15
N PHE A 4 -6.84 49.27 -29.87
CA PHE A 4 -7.16 50.25 -28.82
C PHE A 4 -6.09 50.23 -27.71
N ALA A 5 -5.38 51.35 -27.59
CA ALA A 5 -4.60 51.81 -26.44
C ALA A 5 -5.51 52.79 -25.66
N HIS A 6 -5.51 52.97 -24.34
CA HIS A 6 -4.48 53.48 -23.44
C HIS A 6 -5.07 53.50 -22.01
N LEU A 7 -4.25 53.23 -20.98
CA LEU A 7 -3.94 54.16 -19.88
C LEU A 7 -3.07 53.43 -18.82
N LEU A 8 -1.87 53.97 -18.61
CA LEU A 8 -0.78 53.65 -17.68
C LEU A 8 -0.39 55.00 -17.02
N PRO A 9 0.55 55.14 -16.04
CA PRO A 9 1.20 54.24 -15.05
C PRO A 9 1.28 54.98 -13.65
N PRO A 10 2.29 54.86 -12.74
CA PRO A 10 3.44 53.92 -12.55
C PRO A 10 3.52 53.32 -11.11
N HIS A 11 4.30 52.25 -10.81
CA HIS A 11 5.75 52.26 -10.66
C HIS A 11 6.40 50.85 -10.57
N LEU A 12 7.54 50.73 -11.28
CA LEU A 12 8.80 50.00 -10.99
C LEU A 12 8.84 48.45 -10.91
N VAL A 13 9.25 47.85 -12.05
CA VAL A 13 10.00 46.58 -12.16
C VAL A 13 11.23 46.82 -13.04
N ALA A 14 12.40 46.35 -12.60
CA ALA A 14 13.64 46.17 -13.37
C ALA A 14 14.18 44.77 -13.00
N ALA A 15 14.18 43.78 -13.90
CA ALA A 15 15.15 43.48 -14.96
C ALA A 15 16.35 42.64 -14.48
N SER A 16 16.47 41.40 -14.98
CA SER A 16 17.71 40.83 -15.56
C SER A 16 17.50 39.40 -16.07
N GLU A 17 17.82 39.23 -17.36
CA GLU A 17 18.10 37.98 -18.07
C GLU A 17 19.44 37.36 -17.59
N PHE A 18 19.69 36.06 -17.81
CA PHE A 18 20.79 35.52 -18.64
C PHE A 18 21.03 33.99 -18.46
N ILE A 19 21.06 33.30 -19.62
CA ILE A 19 21.97 32.23 -20.08
C ILE A 19 21.94 30.81 -19.46
N ILE A 20 21.67 29.85 -20.37
CA ILE A 20 21.98 28.41 -20.33
C ILE A 20 23.33 28.17 -21.03
N PRO A 21 24.19 27.27 -20.53
CA PRO A 21 25.18 26.62 -21.40
C PRO A 21 25.09 25.09 -21.38
N THR A 22 24.96 24.52 -22.57
CA THR A 22 25.29 23.14 -22.97
C THR A 22 26.78 23.02 -23.26
N PHE A 23 27.45 21.93 -22.84
CA PHE A 23 28.68 21.44 -23.49
C PHE A 23 28.85 19.91 -23.34
N HIS A 24 29.40 19.30 -24.40
CA HIS A 24 29.62 17.87 -24.62
C HIS A 24 31.15 17.55 -24.67
N VAL A 25 31.55 16.43 -24.04
CA VAL A 25 32.66 15.45 -24.25
C VAL A 25 34.13 15.86 -24.50
N ASN A 26 35.06 15.30 -23.69
CA ASN A 26 36.14 14.32 -24.00
C ASN A 26 37.49 14.57 -23.27
N GLY A 27 38.09 13.51 -22.70
CA GLY A 27 39.55 13.36 -22.50
C GLY A 27 40.09 13.05 -21.09
N PHE A 28 40.57 11.82 -20.87
CA PHE A 28 41.58 11.44 -19.83
C PHE A 28 43.01 11.74 -20.38
N PRO A 29 44.14 11.83 -19.59
CA PRO A 29 44.55 10.92 -18.50
C PRO A 29 45.41 11.46 -17.30
N HIS A 30 45.57 10.61 -16.28
CA HIS A 30 46.62 10.45 -15.22
C HIS A 30 47.51 11.61 -14.71
N LEU A 31 47.56 11.81 -13.37
CA LEU A 31 48.79 11.97 -12.51
C LEU A 31 48.38 12.14 -11.02
N VAL A 32 48.71 11.18 -10.14
CA VAL A 32 49.76 11.17 -9.09
C VAL A 32 49.57 12.14 -7.91
N HIS A 33 49.58 11.54 -6.71
CA HIS A 33 49.64 12.12 -5.36
C HIS A 33 50.61 13.30 -5.19
N LEU A 34 50.20 14.30 -4.40
CA LEU A 34 51.04 15.01 -3.42
C LEU A 34 50.12 15.76 -2.44
N GLY A 35 50.36 15.57 -1.15
CA GLY A 35 49.57 16.19 -0.09
C GLY A 35 49.92 17.66 0.09
N MET A 36 48.97 18.42 0.64
CA MET A 36 49.22 19.61 1.47
C MET A 36 47.87 20.08 2.04
N THR A 37 47.79 20.07 3.36
CA THR A 37 46.78 20.78 4.15
C THR A 37 46.86 22.29 3.91
N PRO A 38 45.72 23.00 3.83
CA PRO A 38 45.69 24.40 4.18
C PRO A 38 44.77 24.63 5.38
N SER A 39 45.39 25.04 6.49
CA SER A 39 44.78 25.73 7.62
C SER A 39 44.40 27.16 7.22
N PHE A 40 43.13 27.54 7.39
CA PHE A 40 42.65 28.94 7.38
C PHE A 40 41.34 29.05 8.19
N PRO A 41 40.93 30.25 8.66
CA PRO A 41 40.58 30.48 10.05
C PRO A 41 39.07 30.66 10.28
N LEU A 42 38.68 30.50 11.54
CA LEU A 42 37.34 30.77 12.08
C LEU A 42 36.81 32.16 11.68
N ARG A 43 35.74 32.19 10.86
CA ARG A 43 34.85 33.35 10.72
C ARG A 43 33.62 33.15 11.59
N LYS A 44 33.34 34.14 12.45
CA LYS A 44 32.06 34.36 13.13
C LYS A 44 30.91 34.34 12.12
N ALA A 45 29.94 33.45 12.30
CA ALA A 45 28.65 33.52 11.62
C ALA A 45 27.59 34.09 12.57
N GLN A 46 26.96 35.17 12.11
CA GLN A 46 25.89 35.91 12.76
C GLN A 46 24.59 35.09 12.80
N LEU A 47 23.82 35.25 13.89
CA LEU A 47 22.44 34.81 14.01
C LEU A 47 21.58 35.39 12.87
N ILE A 48 20.77 34.54 12.24
CA ILE A 48 19.58 34.94 11.48
C ILE A 48 18.36 34.43 12.24
N HIS A 49 17.47 35.37 12.56
CA HIS A 49 16.17 35.15 13.17
C HIS A 49 15.15 34.59 12.16
N SER A 50 14.16 33.89 12.73
CA SER A 50 12.77 33.67 12.29
C SER A 50 12.45 32.31 11.64
N ILE A 51 11.61 31.53 12.33
CA ILE A 51 10.20 31.24 11.99
C ILE A 51 9.58 30.47 13.19
N SER A 52 8.46 30.98 13.73
CA SER A 52 7.60 30.32 14.73
C SER A 52 6.61 29.37 14.04
N PRO A 53 6.03 28.37 14.73
CA PRO A 53 4.64 28.55 15.18
C PRO A 53 4.24 27.83 16.49
N GLY A 54 3.21 28.35 17.15
CA GLY A 54 2.33 27.55 18.02
C GLY A 54 2.37 27.84 19.51
N GLU A 55 2.03 29.06 19.94
CA GLU A 55 1.71 29.35 21.33
C GLU A 55 0.32 28.79 21.72
N CYS A 56 0.29 28.00 22.79
CA CYS A 56 -0.79 28.04 23.77
C CYS A 56 -0.16 28.45 25.12
N ILE A 57 -0.49 29.65 25.57
CA ILE A 57 -0.25 30.22 26.90
C ILE A 57 -1.65 30.44 27.48
N ASP A 58 -2.03 29.97 28.67
CA ASP A 58 -1.68 30.48 30.01
C ASP A 58 -2.18 29.46 31.06
N ASN A 59 -1.52 29.18 32.18
CA ASN A 59 -1.26 30.13 33.26
C ASN A 59 -0.23 29.59 34.27
N ALA A 60 0.59 30.52 34.77
CA ALA A 60 1.52 30.46 35.91
C ALA A 60 2.99 30.08 35.61
N ASN A 61 3.72 31.08 35.09
CA ASN A 61 5.11 31.42 35.43
C ASN A 61 6.11 30.26 35.62
N LEU A 62 6.56 29.66 34.51
CA LEU A 62 7.87 29.00 34.45
C LEU A 62 8.61 29.48 33.21
N GLN A 63 9.41 30.54 33.36
CA GLN A 63 10.54 30.72 32.44
C GLN A 63 11.50 29.54 32.62
N PRO A 64 12.10 28.98 31.56
CA PRO A 64 13.16 27.99 31.71
C PRO A 64 14.28 28.63 32.54
N VAL A 65 14.44 28.15 33.78
CA VAL A 65 15.48 28.62 34.70
C VAL A 65 16.84 28.29 34.08
N PRO A 66 17.72 29.29 33.85
CA PRO A 66 19.07 29.06 33.33
C PRO A 66 19.84 28.08 34.22
N GLN A 67 20.67 27.21 33.62
CA GLN A 67 21.39 26.14 34.33
C GLN A 67 22.27 26.66 35.49
N SER A 68 22.76 27.89 35.41
CA SER A 68 23.47 28.58 36.50
C SER A 68 22.64 28.74 37.78
N LYS A 69 21.30 28.80 37.65
CA LYS A 69 20.34 28.81 38.77
C LYS A 69 19.91 27.39 39.18
N ARG A 70 19.89 26.39 38.29
CA ARG A 70 19.62 24.97 38.65
C ARG A 70 20.77 24.31 39.43
N ARG A 71 22.00 24.79 39.26
CA ARG A 71 23.16 24.43 40.08
C ARG A 71 22.93 24.66 41.59
N LYS A 72 22.03 25.59 41.95
CA LYS A 72 21.62 25.86 43.33
C LYS A 72 20.41 25.02 43.80
N LEU A 73 19.73 24.32 42.89
CA LEU A 73 18.52 23.54 43.17
C LEU A 73 18.82 22.06 43.45
N PHE A 74 19.93 21.52 42.94
CA PHE A 74 20.38 20.18 43.32
C PHE A 74 21.31 20.27 44.53
N ASP A 75 20.88 19.68 45.65
CA ASP A 75 21.64 19.67 46.89
C ASP A 75 22.79 18.66 46.82
N TRP A 76 23.98 19.14 46.48
CA TRP A 76 25.21 18.36 46.43
C TRP A 76 25.64 17.80 47.79
N THR A 77 25.05 18.26 48.90
CA THR A 77 25.33 17.69 50.23
C THR A 77 24.68 16.32 50.43
N LEU A 78 23.66 15.97 49.63
CA LEU A 78 22.98 14.67 49.67
C LEU A 78 23.71 13.57 48.89
N THR A 79 24.53 13.95 47.91
CA THR A 79 25.36 13.03 47.10
C THR A 79 26.63 13.75 46.63
N PRO A 80 27.66 13.87 47.49
CA PRO A 80 28.89 14.54 47.12
C PRO A 80 29.60 13.74 46.01
N PRO A 81 30.08 14.38 44.92
CA PRO A 81 30.91 13.70 43.94
C PRO A 81 32.21 13.21 44.60
N PRO A 82 32.85 12.15 44.08
CA PRO A 82 34.12 11.66 44.62
C PRO A 82 35.15 12.80 44.70
N PRO A 83 36.00 12.87 45.75
CA PRO A 83 36.98 13.94 45.93
C PRO A 83 37.89 14.15 44.72
N ASP A 84 38.19 13.07 43.99
CA ASP A 84 39.06 13.08 42.82
C ASP A 84 38.35 13.50 41.51
N LEU A 85 37.01 13.54 41.52
CA LEU A 85 36.23 14.06 40.40
C LEU A 85 36.46 15.56 40.22
N HIS A 86 36.76 16.29 41.31
CA HIS A 86 37.01 17.72 41.29
C HIS A 86 38.35 18.12 40.66
N SER A 87 39.37 17.25 40.71
CA SER A 87 40.74 17.57 40.29
C SER A 87 41.05 17.14 38.85
N GLN A 88 40.41 16.09 38.33
CA GLN A 88 40.71 15.52 37.02
C GLN A 88 39.62 15.70 35.97
N CYS A 89 38.34 15.56 36.36
CA CYS A 89 37.25 16.12 35.57
C CYS A 89 37.14 17.58 35.98
N ARG A 90 37.82 18.49 35.29
CA ARG A 90 37.39 19.89 35.35
C ARG A 90 35.89 19.87 35.08
N LEU A 91 35.07 20.18 36.08
CA LEU A 91 33.61 20.17 35.97
C LEU A 91 33.15 20.98 34.74
N GLU A 92 33.99 21.92 34.26
CA GLU A 92 33.93 22.66 32.99
C GLU A 92 33.70 21.77 31.75
N HIS A 93 34.34 20.59 31.66
CA HIS A 93 34.18 19.65 30.54
C HIS A 93 32.84 18.91 30.59
N LEU A 94 32.29 18.68 31.78
CA LEU A 94 30.92 18.18 31.95
C LEU A 94 29.86 19.27 31.74
N THR A 95 30.25 20.54 31.50
CA THR A 95 29.29 21.65 31.41
C THR A 95 29.06 22.19 30.01
N PHE A 96 29.92 21.89 29.03
CA PHE A 96 29.82 22.50 27.70
C PHE A 96 30.05 21.50 26.57
N GLY A 97 28.98 21.23 25.82
CA GLY A 97 29.00 20.41 24.62
C GLY A 97 27.58 20.22 24.09
N ALA A 98 27.42 20.18 22.77
CA ALA A 98 26.15 19.75 22.17
C ALA A 98 25.89 18.25 22.41
N ASP A 99 26.97 17.50 22.69
CA ASP A 99 26.92 16.07 22.95
C ASP A 99 26.55 15.77 24.41
N GLY A 100 25.91 14.63 24.62
CA GLY A 100 25.64 14.12 25.95
C GLY A 100 26.95 13.68 26.60
N ILE A 101 27.24 14.24 27.78
CA ILE A 101 28.43 13.89 28.55
C ILE A 101 28.00 13.35 29.91
N MET A 102 28.60 12.24 30.31
CA MET A 102 28.34 11.56 31.58
C MET A 102 29.67 11.11 32.18
N ALA A 103 29.91 11.44 33.44
CA ALA A 103 30.97 10.84 34.24
C ALA A 103 30.34 9.74 35.10
N THR A 104 30.85 8.52 34.98
CA THR A 104 30.45 7.37 35.79
C THR A 104 31.58 6.96 36.72
N THR A 105 31.28 6.76 37.99
CA THR A 105 32.21 6.27 39.02
C THR A 105 31.58 5.10 39.75
N THR A 106 32.29 4.48 40.68
CA THR A 106 31.72 3.41 41.54
C THR A 106 30.45 3.87 42.27
N ALA A 107 30.29 5.18 42.52
CA ALA A 107 29.04 5.94 42.60
C ALA A 107 29.37 7.41 42.95
N PRO A 108 28.54 8.40 42.59
CA PRO A 108 27.40 8.37 41.65
C PRO A 108 27.66 9.03 40.28
N ASP A 109 26.76 8.81 39.31
CA ASP A 109 26.88 9.40 37.97
C ASP A 109 26.50 10.87 37.92
N VAL A 110 27.26 11.63 37.13
CA VAL A 110 27.00 13.04 36.87
C VAL A 110 26.98 13.28 35.38
N TYR A 111 25.91 13.86 34.85
CA TYR A 111 25.77 14.17 33.43
C TYR A 111 25.33 15.62 33.16
N ASN A 112 25.52 16.05 31.91
CA ASN A 112 25.23 17.41 31.45
C ASN A 112 23.76 17.58 31.00
N GLU A 113 23.37 18.81 30.65
CA GLU A 113 21.99 19.09 30.18
C GLU A 113 21.67 18.39 28.86
N ALA A 114 22.63 18.32 27.92
CA ALA A 114 22.44 17.61 26.65
C ALA A 114 22.09 16.12 26.86
N TYR A 115 22.66 15.49 27.88
CA TYR A 115 22.38 14.09 28.23
C TYR A 115 20.92 13.87 28.67
N THR A 116 20.22 14.90 29.17
CA THR A 116 18.81 14.79 29.59
C THR A 116 17.90 14.42 28.42
N HIS A 117 18.19 14.91 27.21
CA HIS A 117 17.45 14.57 26.00
C HIS A 117 17.65 13.12 25.57
N LEU A 118 18.81 12.53 25.87
CA LEU A 118 19.11 11.13 25.54
C LEU A 118 18.30 10.15 26.40
N ILE A 119 18.12 10.49 27.69
CA ILE A 119 17.54 9.59 28.71
C ILE A 119 16.06 9.85 29.02
N GLY A 120 15.52 10.97 28.54
CA GLY A 120 14.12 11.35 28.72
C GLY A 120 13.69 11.43 30.19
N GLN A 121 12.61 10.73 30.54
CA GLN A 121 11.98 10.73 31.86
C GLN A 121 12.83 10.14 32.99
N LYS A 122 14.00 9.54 32.69
CA LYS A 122 14.95 9.16 33.73
C LYS A 122 15.58 10.38 34.42
N HIS A 123 15.59 11.54 33.76
CA HIS A 123 15.88 12.82 34.40
C HIS A 123 14.62 13.36 35.14
N PRO A 124 14.75 13.92 36.36
CA PRO A 124 15.99 14.22 37.09
C PRO A 124 16.50 13.10 38.00
N GLU A 125 15.72 12.03 38.19
CA GLU A 125 15.98 11.03 39.23
C GLU A 125 17.33 10.30 39.07
N LEU A 126 17.84 10.16 37.85
CA LEU A 126 19.10 9.48 37.58
C LEU A 126 20.33 10.29 38.00
N GLN A 127 20.20 11.61 38.13
CA GLN A 127 21.31 12.48 38.51
C GLN A 127 21.83 12.08 39.91
N GLY A 128 23.10 11.71 40.01
CA GLY A 128 23.65 11.31 41.30
C GLY A 128 23.23 9.91 41.75
N LYS A 129 22.67 9.06 40.87
CA LYS A 129 22.35 7.66 41.18
C LYS A 129 23.32 6.67 40.51
N ASN A 130 23.18 5.39 40.87
CA ASN A 130 23.93 4.29 40.27
C ASN A 130 23.37 3.97 38.86
N PRO A 131 24.21 3.94 37.81
CA PRO A 131 23.76 3.69 36.43
C PRO A 131 23.15 2.31 36.26
N ARG A 132 23.58 1.31 37.04
CA ARG A 132 23.04 -0.05 36.99
C ARG A 132 21.55 -0.09 37.29
N ILE A 133 21.08 0.77 38.18
CA ILE A 133 19.66 0.89 38.51
C ILE A 133 18.96 1.72 37.44
N GLY A 134 19.57 2.84 37.04
CA GLY A 134 19.03 3.79 36.09
C GLY A 134 18.88 3.27 34.66
N PHE A 135 19.77 2.37 34.26
CA PHE A 135 19.91 1.81 32.92
C PHE A 135 19.89 0.28 32.95
N ALA A 136 19.14 -0.31 33.87
CA ALA A 136 19.04 -1.76 34.04
C ALA A 136 18.75 -2.50 32.72
N GLU A 137 17.97 -1.88 31.81
CA GLU A 137 17.63 -2.46 30.50
C GLU A 137 18.82 -2.65 29.53
N ILE A 138 19.91 -1.91 29.73
CA ILE A 138 21.11 -1.95 28.88
C ILE A 138 22.39 -2.25 29.67
N TRP A 139 22.29 -2.41 30.99
CA TRP A 139 23.45 -2.52 31.87
C TRP A 139 24.32 -3.72 31.52
N ASP A 140 23.74 -4.87 31.21
CA ASP A 140 24.48 -6.09 30.82
C ASP A 140 25.36 -5.88 29.58
N THR A 141 25.02 -4.90 28.73
CA THR A 141 25.86 -4.50 27.59
C THR A 141 27.06 -3.67 28.04
N PHE A 142 26.87 -2.77 29.02
CA PHE A 142 27.88 -1.78 29.41
C PHE A 142 28.75 -2.20 30.60
N GLU A 143 28.27 -3.08 31.49
CA GLU A 143 29.02 -3.60 32.63
C GLU A 143 30.40 -4.17 32.23
N PRO A 144 30.50 -5.12 31.28
CA PRO A 144 31.81 -5.66 30.88
C PRO A 144 32.70 -4.62 30.20
N ILE A 145 32.11 -3.64 29.49
CA ILE A 145 32.85 -2.56 28.81
C ILE A 145 33.50 -1.63 29.83
N LEU A 146 32.75 -1.24 30.86
CA LEU A 146 33.23 -0.37 31.93
C LEU A 146 34.25 -1.10 32.81
N GLU A 147 34.03 -2.39 33.10
CA GLU A 147 34.95 -3.20 33.88
C GLU A 147 36.28 -3.40 33.14
N HIS A 148 36.26 -3.69 31.84
CA HIS A 148 37.47 -3.76 31.02
C HIS A 148 38.25 -2.43 31.02
N GLY A 149 37.55 -1.29 30.89
CA GLY A 149 38.17 0.04 30.99
C GLY A 149 38.80 0.29 32.36
N ARG A 150 38.17 -0.20 33.43
CA ARG A 150 38.68 -0.12 34.81
C ARG A 150 39.95 -0.94 35.00
N GLU A 151 40.03 -2.13 34.42
CA GLU A 151 41.18 -3.03 34.54
C GLU A 151 42.38 -2.61 33.70
N THR A 152 42.13 -2.09 32.49
CA THR A 152 43.17 -1.78 31.51
C THR A 152 43.62 -0.32 31.51
N GLY A 153 42.78 0.60 31.99
CA GLY A 153 42.97 2.04 31.81
C GLY A 153 42.81 2.50 30.34
N GLY A 154 42.38 1.62 29.44
CA GLY A 154 42.18 1.92 28.02
C GLY A 154 40.84 2.57 27.71
N SER A 155 40.81 3.49 26.73
CA SER A 155 39.57 4.03 26.18
C SER A 155 38.91 3.08 25.20
N ILE A 156 37.58 3.00 25.23
CA ILE A 156 36.76 2.17 24.35
C ILE A 156 35.67 3.01 23.69
N THR A 157 35.33 2.70 22.44
CA THR A 157 34.31 3.41 21.67
C THR A 157 33.56 2.44 20.77
N ALA A 158 32.29 2.73 20.52
CA ALA A 158 31.48 2.05 19.52
C ALA A 158 30.62 3.07 18.78
N GLY A 159 30.39 2.83 17.50
CA GLY A 159 29.51 3.63 16.66
C GLY A 159 28.20 2.90 16.37
N ASN A 160 27.11 3.64 16.26
CA ASN A 160 25.80 3.14 15.81
C ASN A 160 25.28 1.93 16.61
N GLN A 161 25.60 1.87 17.91
CA GLN A 161 25.19 0.77 18.78
C GLN A 161 23.68 0.79 18.96
N PHE A 162 23.00 -0.28 18.54
CA PHE A 162 21.58 -0.48 18.79
C PHE A 162 21.34 -0.75 20.28
N LEU A 163 20.45 0.03 20.88
CA LEU A 163 20.01 -0.11 22.26
C LEU A 163 18.49 0.03 22.35
N LEU A 164 17.89 -0.80 23.19
CA LEU A 164 16.49 -0.64 23.59
C LEU A 164 16.47 0.13 24.90
N LEU A 165 16.04 1.39 24.85
CA LEU A 165 16.08 2.29 26.00
C LEU A 165 14.66 2.59 26.46
N HIS A 166 14.38 2.44 27.76
CA HIS A 166 13.05 2.74 28.29
C HIS A 166 12.93 4.25 28.54
N ARG A 167 12.48 4.97 27.51
CA ARG A 167 12.25 6.41 27.55
C ARG A 167 10.91 6.80 26.92
N HIS A 168 10.37 7.95 27.30
CA HIS A 168 9.06 8.45 26.86
C HIS A 168 7.88 7.50 27.16
N GLY A 169 7.98 6.66 28.20
CA GLY A 169 6.92 5.76 28.64
C GLY A 169 6.83 4.41 27.91
N PHE A 170 7.77 4.11 27.01
CA PHE A 170 7.87 2.81 26.35
C PHE A 170 9.34 2.43 26.12
N LEU A 171 9.58 1.18 25.70
CA LEU A 171 10.92 0.76 25.28
C LEU A 171 11.14 1.19 23.83
N GLU A 172 12.09 2.09 23.60
CA GLU A 172 12.32 2.76 22.33
C GLU A 172 13.51 2.14 21.57
N GLU A 173 13.37 2.02 20.25
CA GLU A 173 14.50 1.73 19.36
C GLU A 173 15.39 2.97 19.26
N THR A 174 16.64 2.81 19.70
CA THR A 174 17.65 3.88 19.73
C THR A 174 19.01 3.40 19.23
N TYR A 175 19.79 4.32 18.68
CA TYR A 175 21.15 4.07 18.22
C TYR A 175 22.09 5.14 18.75
N PHE A 176 23.19 4.72 19.38
CA PHE A 176 24.14 5.64 19.99
C PHE A 176 25.57 5.34 19.54
N SER A 177 26.30 6.40 19.26
CA SER A 177 27.75 6.39 19.14
C SER A 177 28.33 6.93 20.44
N TRP A 178 29.21 6.16 21.07
CA TRP A 178 29.71 6.48 22.40
C TRP A 178 31.19 6.19 22.54
N LYS A 179 31.82 6.87 23.50
CA LYS A 179 33.21 6.69 23.87
C LYS A 179 33.37 6.81 25.38
N PHE A 180 33.92 5.77 26.01
CA PHE A 180 34.37 5.80 27.40
C PHE A 180 35.87 6.03 27.46
N VAL A 181 36.27 6.99 28.30
CA VAL A 181 37.65 7.33 28.60
C VAL A 181 37.85 7.17 30.11
N PRO A 182 38.69 6.24 30.57
CA PRO A 182 38.97 6.08 31.99
C PRO A 182 39.53 7.37 32.62
N ILE A 183 39.13 7.63 33.84
CA ILE A 183 39.63 8.71 34.70
C ILE A 183 40.64 8.06 35.65
N ILE A 184 41.91 8.41 35.51
CA ILE A 184 43.03 7.77 36.23
C ILE A 184 43.41 8.65 37.41
N GLY A 185 43.13 8.19 38.64
CA GLY A 185 43.41 8.91 39.88
C GLY A 185 44.91 9.16 40.13
N PRO A 186 45.26 9.98 41.14
CA PRO A 186 46.65 10.31 41.47
C PRO A 186 47.51 9.10 41.86
N ASP A 187 46.86 8.02 42.31
CA ASP A 187 47.46 6.73 42.68
C ASP A 187 47.68 5.79 41.49
N GLY A 188 47.31 6.22 40.27
CA GLY A 188 47.46 5.45 39.04
C GLY A 188 46.34 4.44 38.78
N TYR A 189 45.34 4.37 39.66
CA TYR A 189 44.19 3.48 39.49
C TYR A 189 43.03 4.21 38.79
N VAL A 190 42.19 3.46 38.07
CA VAL A 190 40.99 4.00 37.44
C VAL A 190 39.93 4.28 38.52
N VAL A 191 39.54 5.55 38.66
CA VAL A 191 38.54 6.01 39.65
C VAL A 191 37.15 6.24 39.02
N GLY A 192 37.05 6.18 37.70
CA GLY A 192 35.81 6.31 36.95
C GLY A 192 36.02 6.31 35.45
N SER A 193 34.96 6.62 34.70
CA SER A 193 34.97 6.75 33.25
C SER A 193 34.20 7.98 32.81
N HIS A 194 34.80 8.74 31.90
CA HIS A 194 34.15 9.83 31.18
C HIS A 194 33.54 9.29 29.89
N ALA A 195 32.23 9.44 29.72
CA ALA A 195 31.48 9.04 28.56
C ALA A 195 31.09 10.26 27.71
N THR A 196 31.36 10.19 26.41
CA THR A 196 30.72 11.05 25.40
C THR A 196 29.75 10.20 24.62
N VAL A 197 28.50 10.65 24.51
CA VAL A 197 27.40 9.91 23.89
C VAL A 197 26.68 10.83 22.91
N VAL A 198 26.53 10.34 21.69
CA VAL A 198 25.81 11.01 20.61
C VAL A 198 24.73 10.06 20.11
N GLU A 199 23.50 10.55 20.04
CA GLU A 199 22.39 9.81 19.45
C GLU A 199 22.41 9.96 17.93
N VAL A 200 22.39 8.82 17.24
CA VAL A 200 22.35 8.72 15.77
C VAL A 200 21.08 7.99 15.29
N THR A 201 20.09 7.82 16.17
CA THR A 201 18.82 7.12 15.89
C THR A 201 18.13 7.65 14.64
N ARG A 202 17.99 8.97 14.52
CA ARG A 202 17.31 9.60 13.38
C ARG A 202 18.03 9.31 12.06
N GLU A 203 19.35 9.38 12.05
CA GLU A 203 20.18 9.09 10.88
C GLU A 203 20.01 7.63 10.42
N ILE A 204 20.20 6.69 11.35
CA ILE A 204 20.11 5.25 11.06
C ILE A 204 18.70 4.87 10.57
N ILE A 205 17.65 5.39 11.21
CA ILE A 205 16.27 5.11 10.81
C ILE A 205 15.97 5.72 9.45
N ASN A 206 16.41 6.95 9.17
CA ASN A 206 16.20 7.58 7.87
C ASN A 206 16.94 6.84 6.75
N ASP A 207 18.16 6.38 6.98
CA ASP A 207 18.92 5.58 6.02
C ASP A 207 18.24 4.25 5.72
N ARG A 208 17.70 3.60 6.76
CA ARG A 208 16.91 2.37 6.63
C ARG A 208 15.66 2.62 5.78
N ARG A 209 14.86 3.62 6.15
CA ARG A 209 13.62 4.01 5.45
C ARG A 209 13.86 4.41 4.00
N MET A 210 14.88 5.21 3.72
CA MET A 210 15.25 5.63 2.37
C MET A 210 15.72 4.43 1.52
N SER A 211 16.44 3.49 2.13
CA SER A 211 16.84 2.26 1.45
C SER A 211 15.63 1.37 1.13
N THR A 212 14.62 1.31 2.01
CA THR A 212 13.34 0.64 1.74
C THR A 212 12.59 1.28 0.58
N ILE A 213 12.44 2.62 0.56
CA ILE A 213 11.77 3.32 -0.55
C ILE A 213 12.46 3.02 -1.89
N ARG A 214 13.79 3.04 -1.92
CA ARG A 214 14.57 2.71 -3.13
C ARG A 214 14.42 1.26 -3.55
N ALA A 215 14.42 0.32 -2.61
CA ALA A 215 14.18 -1.09 -2.89
C ALA A 215 12.77 -1.31 -3.44
N PHE A 216 11.76 -0.72 -2.80
CA PHE A 216 10.36 -0.78 -3.22
C PHE A 216 10.13 -0.21 -4.61
N GLY A 217 10.65 0.99 -4.91
CA GLY A 217 10.56 1.58 -6.24
C GLY A 217 11.25 0.75 -7.33
N ARG A 218 12.41 0.15 -7.02
CA ARG A 218 13.12 -0.75 -7.94
C ARG A 218 12.32 -2.01 -8.25
N GLU A 219 11.73 -2.65 -7.24
CA GLU A 219 10.92 -3.84 -7.45
C GLU A 219 9.63 -3.52 -8.23
N ILE A 220 8.97 -2.41 -7.93
CA ILE A 220 7.83 -1.93 -8.75
C ILE A 220 8.26 -1.71 -10.20
N GLY A 221 9.40 -1.05 -10.43
CA GLY A 221 9.93 -0.77 -11.78
C GLY A 221 10.33 -2.03 -12.57
N ALA A 222 10.62 -3.14 -11.89
CA ALA A 222 10.96 -4.41 -12.52
C ALA A 222 9.72 -5.25 -12.90
N ALA A 223 8.53 -4.89 -12.40
CA ALA A 223 7.29 -5.61 -12.67
C ALA A 223 6.87 -5.49 -14.13
N LYS A 224 6.49 -6.62 -14.75
CA LYS A 224 5.99 -6.65 -16.14
C LYS A 224 4.49 -6.86 -16.25
N HIS A 225 3.88 -7.48 -15.25
CA HIS A 225 2.47 -7.87 -15.26
C HIS A 225 1.85 -7.55 -13.90
N LEU A 226 0.52 -7.40 -13.86
CA LEU A 226 -0.19 -7.00 -12.64
C LEU A 226 -0.01 -7.99 -11.48
N LYS A 227 -0.03 -9.29 -11.75
CA LYS A 227 0.18 -10.31 -10.71
C LYS A 227 1.62 -10.32 -10.16
N ASP A 228 2.59 -10.04 -11.03
CA ASP A 228 4.02 -9.91 -10.66
C ASP A 228 4.26 -8.64 -9.84
N LEU A 229 3.56 -7.55 -10.18
CA LEU A 229 3.62 -6.27 -9.47
C LEU A 229 3.29 -6.42 -7.98
N TRP A 230 2.22 -7.14 -7.64
CA TRP A 230 1.82 -7.37 -6.24
C TRP A 230 2.89 -8.13 -5.44
N THR A 231 3.44 -9.19 -6.04
CA THR A 231 4.51 -9.98 -5.42
C THR A 231 5.76 -9.13 -5.20
N ARG A 232 6.13 -8.31 -6.19
CA ARG A 232 7.29 -7.42 -6.14
C ARG A 232 7.14 -6.28 -5.13
N MET A 233 5.94 -5.74 -4.95
CA MET A 233 5.68 -4.76 -3.89
C MET A 233 6.05 -5.32 -2.52
N LEU A 234 5.60 -6.53 -2.19
CA LEU A 234 5.94 -7.18 -0.92
C LEU A 234 7.44 -7.48 -0.81
N LEU A 235 8.06 -7.93 -1.90
CA LEU A 235 9.50 -8.17 -1.95
C LEU A 235 10.31 -6.91 -1.64
N GLY A 236 9.88 -5.74 -2.15
CA GLY A 236 10.52 -4.46 -1.88
C GLY A 236 10.48 -4.02 -0.41
N LEU A 237 9.50 -4.51 0.36
CA LEU A 237 9.34 -4.24 1.79
C LEU A 237 10.07 -5.26 2.68
N ASP A 238 10.40 -6.43 2.14
CA ASP A 238 10.95 -7.58 2.89
C ASP A 238 12.26 -7.27 3.65
N SER A 239 13.05 -6.34 3.13
CA SER A 239 14.34 -5.96 3.73
C SER A 239 14.24 -5.12 5.01
N ASN A 240 13.06 -4.57 5.35
CA ASN A 240 12.87 -3.69 6.51
C ASN A 240 11.83 -4.25 7.48
N ASP A 241 12.24 -5.25 8.23
CA ASP A 241 11.46 -5.91 9.28
C ASP A 241 11.13 -5.03 10.48
N LYS A 242 11.90 -3.97 10.72
CA LYS A 242 11.71 -3.06 11.86
C LYS A 242 10.64 -2.00 11.62
N ASP A 243 10.65 -1.32 10.46
CA ASP A 243 9.61 -0.33 10.12
C ASP A 243 8.42 -0.92 9.36
N VAL A 244 8.59 -2.12 8.77
CA VAL A 244 7.51 -2.91 8.14
C VAL A 244 7.46 -4.31 8.77
N PRO A 245 7.14 -4.40 10.07
CA PRO A 245 7.03 -5.68 10.78
C PRO A 245 5.98 -6.63 10.21
N VAL A 246 4.91 -6.07 9.64
CA VAL A 246 3.81 -6.79 9.01
C VAL A 246 3.36 -6.01 7.77
N ALA A 247 3.08 -6.70 6.66
CA ALA A 247 2.40 -6.11 5.51
C ALA A 247 1.37 -7.06 4.89
N LEU A 248 0.23 -6.52 4.46
CA LEU A 248 -0.85 -7.23 3.77
C LEU A 248 -1.14 -6.51 2.46
N LEU A 249 -1.26 -7.27 1.38
CA LEU A 249 -1.61 -6.72 0.08
C LEU A 249 -2.86 -7.38 -0.47
N TYR A 250 -3.88 -6.56 -0.69
CA TYR A 250 -5.13 -6.95 -1.32
C TYR A 250 -5.23 -6.35 -2.72
N SER A 251 -5.76 -7.09 -3.68
CA SER A 251 -6.07 -6.61 -5.02
C SER A 251 -7.57 -6.78 -5.31
N MET A 252 -8.12 -5.89 -6.14
CA MET A 252 -9.52 -5.96 -6.57
C MET A 252 -9.69 -7.09 -7.59
N GLN A 253 -10.68 -7.95 -7.35
CA GLN A 253 -11.14 -8.93 -8.32
C GLN A 253 -12.26 -8.32 -9.15
N GLU A 254 -12.00 -8.06 -10.43
CA GLU A 254 -13.05 -7.66 -11.37
C GLU A 254 -14.03 -8.83 -11.53
N ASN A 255 -15.26 -8.66 -11.04
CA ASN A 255 -16.34 -9.60 -11.32
C ASN A 255 -16.60 -9.59 -12.82
N THR A 256 -16.23 -10.67 -13.48
CA THR A 256 -16.70 -10.99 -14.83
C THR A 256 -18.16 -11.41 -14.70
N SER A 257 -19.07 -10.45 -14.48
CA SER A 257 -20.49 -10.64 -14.76
C SER A 257 -20.69 -10.69 -16.29
N MET A 258 -20.11 -11.71 -16.90
CA MET A 258 -20.47 -12.22 -18.22
C MET A 258 -21.49 -13.34 -17.98
N SER A 259 -22.75 -12.95 -17.85
CA SER A 259 -23.82 -13.70 -18.48
C SER A 259 -24.73 -12.70 -19.20
N ALA A 260 -24.25 -12.21 -20.33
CA ALA A 260 -25.18 -11.81 -21.38
C ALA A 260 -25.88 -13.08 -21.88
N SER A 261 -26.89 -13.55 -21.13
CA SER A 261 -27.86 -14.49 -21.66
C SER A 261 -28.67 -13.75 -22.73
N PRO A 262 -28.76 -14.23 -23.98
CA PRO A 262 -29.50 -13.55 -25.05
C PRO A 262 -31.03 -13.60 -24.89
N ALA A 263 -31.56 -13.93 -23.71
CA ALA A 263 -32.99 -14.13 -23.48
C ALA A 263 -33.75 -12.89 -22.95
N SER A 264 -33.07 -11.76 -22.71
CA SER A 264 -33.72 -10.55 -22.18
C SER A 264 -34.01 -9.53 -23.29
N LEU A 265 -34.80 -9.91 -24.29
CA LEU A 265 -35.44 -9.00 -25.24
C LEU A 265 -36.97 -9.15 -25.13
N ALA A 266 -37.50 -8.91 -23.93
CA ALA A 266 -38.93 -8.60 -23.71
C ALA A 266 -39.13 -8.18 -22.25
N GLY A 267 -38.91 -6.90 -21.96
CA GLY A 267 -39.20 -6.34 -20.64
C GLY A 267 -38.47 -5.03 -20.46
N GLU A 268 -39.21 -3.92 -20.51
CA GLU A 268 -38.74 -2.60 -20.13
C GLU A 268 -38.35 -2.58 -18.65
N ALA A 269 -37.12 -3.02 -18.35
CA ALA A 269 -36.48 -2.76 -17.08
C ALA A 269 -35.73 -1.44 -17.20
N LYS A 270 -36.18 -0.44 -16.42
CA LYS A 270 -35.46 0.81 -16.18
C LYS A 270 -33.97 0.52 -15.91
N PRO A 271 -33.04 1.35 -16.40
CA PRO A 271 -31.65 1.27 -15.99
C PRO A 271 -31.58 1.68 -14.52
N SER A 272 -31.54 0.72 -13.60
CA SER A 272 -31.16 0.96 -12.22
C SER A 272 -29.69 1.36 -12.22
N SER A 273 -29.41 2.50 -11.62
CA SER A 273 -28.11 3.17 -11.50
C SER A 273 -27.09 2.49 -10.58
N ASP A 274 -27.23 1.19 -10.31
CA ASP A 274 -26.29 0.44 -9.47
C ASP A 274 -25.35 -0.39 -10.35
N ASP A 275 -24.46 0.30 -11.05
CA ASP A 275 -23.26 -0.28 -11.64
C ASP A 275 -22.16 -0.36 -10.56
N SER A 276 -22.53 -0.82 -9.36
CA SER A 276 -21.55 -1.18 -8.33
C SER A 276 -20.90 -2.48 -8.78
N ALA A 277 -19.76 -2.35 -9.46
CA ALA A 277 -18.83 -3.46 -9.61
C ALA A 277 -18.55 -4.01 -8.21
N ALA A 278 -19.06 -5.20 -7.92
CA ALA A 278 -18.87 -5.89 -6.65
C ALA A 278 -17.41 -5.76 -6.21
N SER A 279 -17.21 -5.06 -5.10
CA SER A 279 -15.91 -4.66 -4.57
C SER A 279 -15.28 -5.81 -3.79
N LEU A 280 -15.06 -6.93 -4.47
CA LEU A 280 -14.38 -8.10 -3.92
C LEU A 280 -12.87 -7.92 -4.03
N TYR A 281 -12.18 -8.07 -2.91
CA TYR A 281 -10.73 -8.01 -2.83
C TYR A 281 -10.17 -9.35 -2.38
N VAL A 282 -9.03 -9.73 -2.97
CA VAL A 282 -8.34 -10.99 -2.66
C VAL A 282 -6.96 -10.67 -2.12
N LEU A 283 -6.53 -11.42 -1.11
CA LEU A 283 -5.19 -11.34 -0.56
C LEU A 283 -4.18 -11.89 -1.59
N GLU A 284 -3.29 -11.03 -2.08
CA GLU A 284 -2.22 -11.41 -3.01
C GLU A 284 -0.98 -11.89 -2.27
N GLY A 285 -0.77 -11.41 -1.05
CA GLY A 285 0.32 -11.87 -0.21
C GLY A 285 0.37 -11.21 1.15
N PHE A 286 1.24 -11.79 1.96
CA PHE A 286 1.43 -11.43 3.35
C PHE A 286 2.92 -11.43 3.69
N LEU A 287 3.33 -10.46 4.50
CA LEU A 287 4.67 -10.33 5.03
C LEU A 287 4.57 -10.30 6.56
N GLY A 288 5.16 -11.27 7.24
CA GLY A 288 5.12 -11.38 8.70
C GLY A 288 5.26 -12.83 9.18
N ASP A 289 4.90 -13.09 10.45
CA ASP A 289 4.89 -14.45 11.01
C ASP A 289 3.82 -15.31 10.31
N PRO A 290 4.12 -16.54 9.83
CA PRO A 290 3.14 -17.44 9.22
C PRO A 290 1.87 -17.64 10.04
N LYS A 291 1.94 -17.55 11.38
CA LYS A 291 0.76 -17.65 12.26
C LYS A 291 -0.25 -16.53 12.05
N CYS A 292 0.18 -15.36 11.56
CA CYS A 292 -0.73 -14.26 11.23
C CYS A 292 -1.67 -14.64 10.09
N HIS A 293 -1.24 -15.51 9.17
CA HIS A 293 -2.00 -15.85 7.96
C HIS A 293 -3.36 -16.47 8.30
N GLU A 294 -3.50 -17.15 9.44
CA GLU A 294 -4.78 -17.75 9.86
C GLU A 294 -5.84 -16.71 10.25
N ALA A 295 -5.42 -15.53 10.74
CA ALA A 295 -6.33 -14.45 11.12
C ALA A 295 -6.66 -13.49 9.96
N VAL A 296 -5.96 -13.63 8.83
CA VAL A 296 -6.11 -12.75 7.67
C VAL A 296 -7.16 -13.35 6.72
N PRO A 297 -8.25 -12.63 6.40
CA PRO A 297 -9.22 -13.12 5.43
C PRO A 297 -8.61 -13.13 4.02
N GLU A 298 -8.65 -14.27 3.34
CA GLU A 298 -8.18 -14.41 1.95
C GLU A 298 -9.03 -13.60 0.95
N ARG A 299 -10.32 -13.41 1.27
CA ARG A 299 -11.27 -12.66 0.44
C ARG A 299 -12.08 -11.71 1.29
N LEU A 300 -12.25 -10.48 0.80
CA LEU A 300 -12.94 -9.42 1.49
C LEU A 300 -13.91 -8.71 0.52
N ASP A 301 -15.20 -8.81 0.79
CA ASP A 301 -16.22 -8.08 0.05
C ASP A 301 -16.52 -6.77 0.78
N LEU A 302 -16.18 -5.62 0.19
CA LEU A 302 -16.37 -4.33 0.86
C LEU A 302 -17.82 -3.93 1.04
N GLU A 303 -18.78 -4.50 0.31
CA GLU A 303 -20.19 -4.15 0.46
C GLU A 303 -20.92 -5.08 1.42
N ARG A 304 -20.59 -6.38 1.35
CA ARG A 304 -21.30 -7.41 2.13
C ARG A 304 -20.63 -7.76 3.46
N SER A 305 -19.36 -7.42 3.64
CA SER A 305 -18.63 -7.76 4.87
C SER A 305 -18.79 -6.66 5.92
N ASP A 306 -19.33 -7.03 7.07
CA ASP A 306 -19.43 -6.19 8.28
C ASP A 306 -18.19 -6.29 9.18
N GLY A 307 -17.14 -6.99 8.74
CA GLY A 307 -15.89 -7.12 9.48
C GLY A 307 -15.15 -5.79 9.65
N GLN A 308 -14.43 -5.65 10.76
CA GLN A 308 -13.65 -4.45 11.10
C GLN A 308 -12.68 -4.03 9.98
N LEU A 309 -11.99 -5.01 9.34
CA LEU A 309 -11.08 -4.75 8.22
C LEU A 309 -11.80 -4.16 6.99
N ALA A 310 -12.97 -4.66 6.64
CA ALA A 310 -13.77 -4.12 5.52
C ALA A 310 -14.26 -2.70 5.83
N ALA A 311 -14.68 -2.44 7.08
CA ALA A 311 -15.04 -1.10 7.52
C ALA A 311 -13.86 -0.13 7.44
N ALA A 312 -12.66 -0.54 7.87
CA ALA A 312 -11.45 0.27 7.79
C ALA A 312 -11.07 0.57 6.33
N PHE A 313 -11.19 -0.40 5.42
CA PHE A 313 -10.95 -0.17 3.98
C PHE A 313 -11.94 0.84 3.40
N ARG A 314 -13.24 0.72 3.73
CA ARG A 314 -14.26 1.71 3.34
C ARG A 314 -13.93 3.11 3.85
N SER A 315 -13.53 3.25 5.11
CA SER A 315 -13.12 4.54 5.68
C SER A 315 -11.90 5.12 4.97
N SER A 316 -10.89 4.30 4.67
CA SER A 316 -9.68 4.75 3.97
C SER A 316 -9.94 5.23 2.53
N LEU A 317 -11.02 4.78 1.88
CA LEU A 317 -11.43 5.27 0.56
C LEU A 317 -11.96 6.70 0.59
N LEU A 318 -12.50 7.16 1.74
CA LEU A 318 -13.02 8.51 1.91
C LEU A 318 -11.91 9.52 2.21
N GLU A 319 -10.82 9.07 2.84
CA GLU A 319 -9.66 9.90 3.17
C GLU A 319 -8.72 10.06 1.97
N SER A 320 -8.04 11.19 1.84
CA SER A 320 -7.15 11.46 0.69
C SER A 320 -5.73 10.90 0.87
N GLY A 321 -5.40 10.36 2.05
CA GLY A 321 -4.05 9.94 2.43
C GLY A 321 -4.02 8.59 3.18
N PRO A 322 -2.85 8.17 3.67
CA PRO A 322 -2.73 6.99 4.52
C PRO A 322 -3.61 7.13 5.78
N MET A 323 -4.44 6.12 6.03
CA MET A 323 -5.26 6.08 7.24
C MET A 323 -4.51 5.31 8.33
N VAL A 324 -4.12 6.01 9.39
CA VAL A 324 -3.55 5.37 10.58
C VAL A 324 -4.68 4.78 11.42
N VAL A 325 -4.51 3.53 11.84
CA VAL A 325 -5.49 2.80 12.63
C VAL A 325 -4.81 2.13 13.80
N ASN A 326 -5.20 2.47 15.03
CA ASN A 326 -4.75 1.75 16.20
C ASN A 326 -5.55 0.46 16.37
N VAL A 327 -4.87 -0.59 16.84
CA VAL A 327 -5.51 -1.87 17.17
C VAL A 327 -6.51 -1.69 18.32
N THR A 328 -6.22 -0.80 19.26
CA THR A 328 -7.09 -0.49 20.41
C THR A 328 -8.37 0.23 20.04
N ASP A 329 -8.44 0.87 18.87
CA ASP A 329 -9.63 1.64 18.45
C ASP A 329 -10.76 0.73 17.91
N GLY A 330 -10.57 -0.60 17.94
CA GLY A 330 -11.54 -1.60 17.48
C GLY A 330 -11.80 -1.58 15.98
N ARG A 331 -11.01 -0.82 15.23
CA ARG A 331 -11.10 -0.70 13.76
C ARG A 331 -10.33 -1.78 13.01
N LEU A 332 -9.42 -2.48 13.70
CA LEU A 332 -8.71 -3.63 13.17
C LEU A 332 -8.91 -4.83 14.08
N PRO A 333 -9.13 -6.04 13.52
CA PRO A 333 -9.22 -7.26 14.32
C PRO A 333 -7.97 -7.43 15.18
N GLU A 334 -8.14 -7.50 16.51
CA GLU A 334 -7.01 -7.72 17.42
C GLU A 334 -6.21 -8.98 17.02
N ALA A 335 -6.87 -10.03 16.52
CA ALA A 335 -6.23 -11.25 16.06
C ALA A 335 -5.22 -11.08 14.92
N LEU A 336 -5.30 -10.00 14.13
CA LEU A 336 -4.31 -9.67 13.09
C LEU A 336 -2.97 -9.21 13.67
N PHE A 337 -2.97 -8.76 14.93
CA PHE A 337 -1.79 -8.17 15.57
C PHE A 337 -1.45 -8.76 16.94
N LYS A 338 -2.39 -9.40 17.64
CA LYS A 338 -2.27 -9.94 19.01
C LYS A 338 -1.89 -11.43 18.97
N GLY A 339 -0.79 -11.80 19.65
CA GLY A 339 -0.25 -13.17 19.65
C GLY A 339 0.86 -13.42 18.62
N ILE A 340 1.32 -12.36 17.96
CA ILE A 340 2.24 -12.40 16.83
C ILE A 340 3.57 -11.78 17.24
N HIS A 341 4.66 -12.51 17.03
CA HIS A 341 6.00 -11.93 17.11
C HIS A 341 6.27 -11.21 15.78
N SER A 342 6.24 -9.87 15.80
CA SER A 342 6.64 -9.09 14.62
C SER A 342 8.07 -9.44 14.20
N ARG A 343 8.34 -9.40 12.88
CA ARG A 343 9.64 -9.76 12.33
C ARG A 343 10.81 -8.96 12.92
N GLY A 344 10.57 -7.69 13.30
CA GLY A 344 11.61 -6.80 13.83
C GLY A 344 11.92 -7.02 15.32
N PHE A 345 10.95 -6.78 16.21
CA PHE A 345 11.19 -6.75 17.66
C PHE A 345 10.55 -7.90 18.42
N GLY A 346 9.85 -8.80 17.74
CA GLY A 346 9.14 -9.90 18.39
C GLY A 346 7.98 -9.46 19.28
N VAL A 347 7.49 -8.22 19.13
CA VAL A 347 6.37 -7.65 19.89
C VAL A 347 5.23 -7.31 18.92
N PRO A 348 3.96 -7.53 19.28
CA PRO A 348 2.82 -7.16 18.44
C PRO A 348 2.80 -5.67 18.08
N CYS A 349 2.31 -5.35 16.88
CA CYS A 349 2.13 -3.95 16.45
C CYS A 349 0.91 -3.35 17.16
N ALA A 350 1.06 -2.13 17.69
CA ALA A 350 -0.05 -1.42 18.33
C ALA A 350 -0.94 -0.65 17.32
N ALA A 351 -0.39 -0.35 16.15
CA ALA A 351 -1.04 0.41 15.11
C ALA A 351 -0.60 -0.08 13.72
N ALA A 352 -1.41 0.22 12.72
CA ALA A 352 -1.13 -0.05 11.32
C ALA A 352 -1.61 1.12 10.45
N VAL A 353 -1.08 1.21 9.24
CA VAL A 353 -1.51 2.16 8.23
C VAL A 353 -2.16 1.42 7.07
N ILE A 354 -3.31 1.93 6.62
CA ILE A 354 -4.03 1.41 5.48
C ILE A 354 -3.86 2.39 4.31
N CYS A 355 -3.31 1.88 3.21
CA CYS A 355 -2.96 2.65 2.04
C CYS A 355 -3.79 2.16 0.83
N PRO A 356 -4.80 2.92 0.38
CA PRO A 356 -5.55 2.59 -0.83
C PRO A 356 -4.70 2.85 -2.08
N ILE A 357 -4.56 1.84 -2.94
CA ILE A 357 -3.86 1.95 -4.22
C ILE A 357 -4.87 2.38 -5.27
N ARG A 358 -4.88 3.67 -5.61
CA ARG A 358 -5.86 4.26 -6.54
C ARG A 358 -5.38 4.22 -7.99
N SER A 359 -6.34 4.14 -8.91
CA SER A 359 -6.11 4.35 -10.34
C SER A 359 -6.82 5.60 -10.81
N THR A 360 -6.26 6.27 -11.82
CA THR A 360 -6.93 7.40 -12.48
C THR A 360 -8.22 6.98 -13.19
N SER A 361 -8.37 5.72 -13.57
CA SER A 361 -9.52 5.22 -14.34
C SER A 361 -10.65 4.63 -13.50
N PHE A 362 -10.45 4.42 -12.19
CA PHE A 362 -11.42 3.74 -11.33
C PHE A 362 -11.73 4.62 -10.12
N LYS A 363 -13.02 4.83 -9.81
CA LYS A 363 -13.44 5.66 -8.68
C LYS A 363 -13.20 5.01 -7.30
N GLY A 364 -12.78 3.74 -7.24
CA GLY A 364 -12.36 3.05 -6.02
C GLY A 364 -10.85 2.76 -5.98
N ALA A 365 -10.44 1.85 -5.09
CA ALA A 365 -9.06 1.35 -5.04
C ALA A 365 -8.90 0.09 -5.89
N LEU A 366 -7.76 -0.05 -6.56
CA LEU A 366 -7.36 -1.30 -7.20
C LEU A 366 -6.84 -2.34 -6.21
N GLY A 367 -6.48 -1.89 -5.01
CA GLY A 367 -5.92 -2.71 -3.97
C GLY A 367 -5.69 -1.91 -2.70
N PHE A 368 -5.40 -2.63 -1.62
CA PHE A 368 -5.05 -2.04 -0.33
C PHE A 368 -3.75 -2.63 0.16
N LEU A 369 -2.83 -1.76 0.56
CA LEU A 369 -1.62 -2.13 1.27
C LEU A 369 -1.80 -1.76 2.75
N VAL A 370 -1.76 -2.75 3.63
CA VAL A 370 -1.79 -2.53 5.08
C VAL A 370 -0.39 -2.76 5.62
N ILE A 371 0.15 -1.81 6.39
CA ILE A 371 1.50 -1.88 6.97
C ILE A 371 1.38 -1.76 8.50
N GLY A 372 1.84 -2.77 9.24
CA GLY A 372 1.99 -2.67 10.68
C GLY A 372 3.11 -1.70 11.05
N LEU A 373 2.90 -0.86 12.07
CA LEU A 373 3.89 0.14 12.49
C LEU A 373 4.88 -0.44 13.51
N ASN A 374 6.10 0.10 13.49
CA ASN A 374 7.17 -0.24 14.42
C ASN A 374 6.72 -0.03 15.88
N PRO A 375 6.63 -1.08 16.71
CA PRO A 375 6.14 -0.96 18.09
C PRO A 375 7.12 -0.26 19.05
N ARG A 376 8.34 0.01 18.58
CA ARG A 376 9.43 0.65 19.35
C ARG A 376 9.70 2.07 18.88
N ARG A 377 8.86 2.64 18.01
CA ARG A 377 8.98 4.02 17.52
C ARG A 377 7.62 4.72 17.55
N PRO A 378 7.57 6.01 17.90
CA PRO A 378 6.34 6.79 17.73
C PRO A 378 6.05 6.99 16.24
N PHE A 379 4.77 7.12 15.89
CA PHE A 379 4.37 7.57 14.57
C PHE A 379 4.46 9.11 14.51
N ASP A 380 5.68 9.59 14.28
CA ASP A 380 6.03 11.00 14.16
C ASP A 380 6.00 11.49 12.69
N GLU A 381 6.24 12.79 12.48
CA GLU A 381 6.25 13.41 11.14
C GLU A 381 7.27 12.74 10.19
N ASP A 382 8.44 12.32 10.69
CA ASP A 382 9.43 11.61 9.88
C ASP A 382 8.92 10.22 9.46
N TYR A 383 8.14 9.53 10.32
CA TYR A 383 7.51 8.25 9.98
C TYR A 383 6.37 8.45 8.97
N GLU A 384 5.51 9.44 9.19
CA GLU A 384 4.44 9.77 8.25
C GLU A 384 5.00 10.09 6.86
N ASN A 385 6.03 10.92 6.78
CA ASN A 385 6.73 11.24 5.54
C ASN A 385 7.31 9.99 4.84
N PHE A 386 7.86 9.04 5.59
CA PHE A 386 8.33 7.78 5.02
C PHE A 386 7.20 6.98 4.38
N ILE A 387 6.06 6.84 5.08
CA ILE A 387 4.90 6.12 4.56
C ILE A 387 4.33 6.81 3.32
N ASP A 388 4.23 8.15 3.34
CA ASP A 388 3.80 8.94 2.19
C ASP A 388 4.71 8.75 0.97
N LEU A 389 6.02 8.80 1.17
CA LEU A 389 7.00 8.60 0.09
C LEU A 389 6.95 7.16 -0.45
N LEU A 390 6.68 6.18 0.41
CA LEU A 390 6.51 4.79 0.01
C LEU A 390 5.26 4.62 -0.86
N ILE A 391 4.11 5.16 -0.43
CA ILE A 391 2.85 5.11 -1.19
C ILE A 391 2.98 5.85 -2.53
N LYS A 392 3.69 6.98 -2.57
CA LYS A 392 3.94 7.69 -3.83
C LYS A 392 4.64 6.82 -4.89
N GLN A 393 5.38 5.78 -4.51
CA GLN A 393 5.94 4.83 -5.47
C GLN A 393 4.87 4.03 -6.22
N THR A 394 3.69 3.80 -5.63
CA THR A 394 2.56 3.11 -6.30
C THR A 394 1.80 4.03 -7.27
N ALA A 395 2.09 5.33 -7.26
CA ALA A 395 1.53 6.30 -8.20
C ALA A 395 2.46 6.58 -9.40
N THR A 396 3.55 5.82 -9.55
CA THR A 396 4.54 6.03 -10.62
C THR A 396 3.97 5.72 -12.02
N PRO A 397 4.50 6.35 -13.09
CA PRO A 397 4.06 6.07 -14.46
C PRO A 397 4.22 4.60 -14.86
N HIS A 398 5.25 3.92 -14.36
CA HIS A 398 5.47 2.49 -14.59
C HIS A 398 4.34 1.65 -14.01
N PHE A 399 3.94 1.91 -12.77
CA PHE A 399 2.80 1.26 -12.14
C PHE A 399 1.52 1.44 -12.98
N SER A 400 1.30 2.66 -13.48
CA SER A 400 0.18 2.97 -14.37
C SER A 400 0.26 2.26 -15.73
N ALA A 401 1.47 2.09 -16.29
CA ALA A 401 1.70 1.41 -17.55
C ALA A 401 1.42 -0.10 -17.43
N VAL A 402 1.92 -0.76 -16.39
CA VAL A 402 1.65 -2.19 -16.11
C VAL A 402 0.15 -2.42 -15.95
N LEU A 403 -0.53 -1.51 -15.25
CA LEU A 403 -1.99 -1.56 -15.10
C LEU A 403 -2.72 -1.42 -16.44
N LEU A 404 -2.31 -0.46 -17.28
CA LEU A 404 -2.90 -0.24 -18.60
C LEU A 404 -2.65 -1.43 -19.54
N GLU A 405 -1.44 -1.99 -19.53
CA GLU A 405 -1.07 -3.15 -20.34
C GLU A 405 -1.92 -4.36 -19.98
N GLU A 406 -2.12 -4.62 -18.68
CA GLU A 406 -3.01 -5.72 -18.23
C GLU A 406 -4.46 -5.49 -18.67
N LYS A 407 -4.97 -4.25 -18.58
CA LYS A 407 -6.31 -3.91 -19.07
C LYS A 407 -6.44 -4.15 -20.57
N LEU A 408 -5.46 -3.73 -21.36
CA LEU A 408 -5.45 -3.94 -22.82
C LEU A 408 -5.37 -5.43 -23.17
N ARG A 409 -4.49 -6.18 -22.50
CA ARG A 409 -4.33 -7.62 -22.70
C ARG A 409 -5.62 -8.38 -22.40
N ARG A 410 -6.29 -8.07 -21.29
CA ARG A 410 -7.60 -8.66 -20.95
C ARG A 410 -8.67 -8.30 -21.96
N GLY A 411 -8.73 -7.03 -22.39
CA GLY A 411 -9.66 -6.59 -23.44
C GLY A 411 -9.49 -7.38 -24.75
N GLN A 412 -8.24 -7.61 -25.17
CA GLN A 412 -7.94 -8.43 -26.35
C GLN A 412 -8.40 -9.88 -26.20
N LEU A 413 -8.25 -10.48 -25.02
CA LEU A 413 -8.73 -11.83 -24.76
C LEU A 413 -10.25 -11.94 -24.85
N VAL A 414 -10.98 -10.97 -24.30
CA VAL A 414 -12.45 -10.91 -24.39
C VAL A 414 -12.90 -10.75 -25.84
N VAL A 415 -12.27 -9.84 -26.60
CA VAL A 415 -12.58 -9.65 -28.02
C VAL A 415 -12.30 -10.92 -28.83
N LYS A 416 -11.17 -11.59 -28.57
CA LYS A 416 -10.81 -12.85 -29.24
C LYS A 416 -11.83 -13.95 -28.91
N GLN A 417 -12.25 -14.05 -27.65
CA GLN A 417 -13.25 -15.03 -27.23
C GLN A 417 -14.60 -14.75 -27.90
N ALA A 418 -15.05 -13.49 -27.91
CA ALA A 418 -16.27 -13.08 -28.58
C ALA A 418 -16.23 -13.37 -30.09
N ALA A 419 -15.08 -13.17 -30.76
CA ALA A 419 -14.91 -13.51 -32.17
C ALA A 419 -15.00 -15.02 -32.43
N LEU A 420 -14.45 -15.85 -31.53
CA LEU A 420 -14.58 -17.31 -31.61
C LEU A 420 -16.02 -17.77 -31.40
N ASP A 421 -16.71 -17.20 -30.42
CA ASP A 421 -18.11 -17.53 -30.13
C ASP A 421 -19.03 -17.07 -31.27
N GLN A 422 -18.76 -15.90 -31.86
CA GLN A 422 -19.46 -15.41 -33.06
C GLN A 422 -19.20 -16.30 -34.28
N ALA A 423 -17.97 -16.79 -34.47
CA ALA A 423 -17.64 -17.70 -35.56
C ALA A 423 -18.38 -19.05 -35.41
N LYS A 424 -18.39 -19.63 -34.20
CA LYS A 424 -19.15 -20.85 -33.90
C LYS A 424 -20.65 -20.67 -34.13
N LEU A 425 -21.21 -19.54 -33.68
CA LEU A 425 -22.63 -19.25 -33.87
C LEU A 425 -22.96 -19.12 -35.37
N SER A 426 -22.11 -18.44 -36.13
CA SER A 426 -22.24 -18.31 -37.59
C SER A 426 -22.21 -19.67 -38.29
N GLU A 427 -21.30 -20.56 -37.89
CA GLU A 427 -21.20 -21.93 -38.42
C GLU A 427 -22.46 -22.76 -38.12
N GLN A 428 -22.99 -22.68 -36.89
CA GLN A 428 -24.23 -23.34 -36.51
C GLN A 428 -25.44 -22.84 -37.30
N LEU A 429 -25.54 -21.52 -37.50
CA LEU A 429 -26.59 -20.93 -38.32
C LEU A 429 -26.48 -21.41 -39.77
N HIS A 430 -25.27 -21.44 -40.33
CA HIS A 430 -25.06 -21.90 -41.70
C HIS A 430 -25.42 -23.38 -41.86
N ALA A 431 -25.01 -24.25 -40.91
CA ALA A 431 -25.36 -25.66 -40.92
C ALA A 431 -26.89 -25.88 -40.85
N ARG A 432 -27.59 -25.17 -39.96
CA ARG A 432 -29.06 -25.26 -39.88
C ARG A 432 -29.75 -24.78 -41.15
N THR A 433 -29.25 -23.72 -41.78
CA THR A 433 -29.80 -23.24 -43.05
C THR A 433 -29.61 -24.29 -44.15
N GLN A 434 -28.42 -24.89 -44.25
CA GLN A 434 -28.16 -25.98 -45.21
C GLN A 434 -29.03 -27.21 -44.95
N ASP A 435 -29.21 -27.61 -43.68
CA ASP A 435 -30.07 -28.72 -43.31
C ASP A 435 -31.53 -28.44 -43.68
N PHE A 436 -32.00 -27.20 -43.45
CA PHE A 436 -33.34 -26.76 -43.85
C PHE A 436 -33.52 -26.83 -45.36
N GLU A 437 -32.58 -26.26 -46.14
CA GLU A 437 -32.59 -26.32 -47.61
C GLU A 437 -32.55 -27.76 -48.14
N GLN A 438 -31.71 -28.62 -47.54
CA GLN A 438 -31.67 -30.04 -47.92
C GLN A 438 -32.98 -30.76 -47.61
N SER A 439 -33.57 -30.51 -46.44
CA SER A 439 -34.84 -31.08 -46.04
C SER A 439 -35.96 -30.63 -46.98
N GLU A 440 -35.99 -29.34 -47.31
CA GLU A 440 -36.96 -28.76 -48.25
C GLU A 440 -36.80 -29.37 -49.66
N MET A 441 -35.57 -29.49 -50.17
CA MET A 441 -35.30 -30.14 -51.46
C MET A 441 -35.70 -31.62 -51.45
N LYS A 442 -35.40 -32.36 -50.37
CA LYS A 442 -35.79 -33.77 -50.22
C LYS A 442 -37.31 -33.92 -50.21
N PHE A 443 -38.01 -33.09 -49.44
CA PHE A 443 -39.47 -33.07 -49.38
C PHE A 443 -40.08 -32.73 -50.75
N SER A 444 -39.60 -31.68 -51.41
CA SER A 444 -40.09 -31.26 -52.73
C SER A 444 -39.90 -32.36 -53.77
N ARG A 445 -38.71 -33.00 -53.83
CA ARG A 445 -38.46 -34.14 -54.73
C ARG A 445 -39.34 -35.34 -54.43
N PHE A 446 -39.52 -35.67 -53.15
CA PHE A 446 -40.42 -36.74 -52.72
C PHE A 446 -41.87 -36.45 -53.13
N ALA A 447 -42.36 -35.26 -52.80
CA ALA A 447 -43.74 -34.87 -53.06
C ALA A 447 -44.06 -34.82 -54.56
N GLN A 448 -43.13 -34.35 -55.40
CA GLN A 448 -43.29 -34.33 -56.87
C GLN A 448 -43.29 -35.72 -57.51
N ARG A 449 -42.57 -36.69 -56.94
CA ARG A 449 -42.44 -38.05 -57.50
C ARG A 449 -43.32 -39.09 -56.81
N SER A 450 -43.97 -38.73 -55.70
CA SER A 450 -44.88 -39.61 -54.97
C SER A 450 -46.05 -40.01 -55.87
N ALA A 451 -46.38 -41.31 -55.88
CA ALA A 451 -47.55 -41.84 -56.56
C ALA A 451 -48.85 -41.65 -55.74
N VAL A 452 -48.75 -41.05 -54.55
CA VAL A 452 -49.87 -40.82 -53.61
C VAL A 452 -50.11 -39.31 -53.47
N GLY A 453 -51.39 -38.93 -53.34
CA GLY A 453 -51.77 -37.55 -53.02
C GLY A 453 -51.28 -37.16 -51.62
N LEU A 454 -50.41 -36.16 -51.56
CA LEU A 454 -49.84 -35.63 -50.32
C LEU A 454 -50.41 -34.24 -50.05
N ILE A 455 -50.83 -34.02 -48.80
CA ILE A 455 -51.30 -32.73 -48.31
C ILE A 455 -50.67 -32.38 -46.97
N MET A 456 -50.45 -31.10 -46.74
CA MET A 456 -50.19 -30.52 -45.43
C MET A 456 -51.24 -29.47 -45.16
N THR A 457 -51.77 -29.45 -43.95
CA THR A 457 -52.79 -28.50 -43.52
C THR A 457 -52.40 -27.91 -42.17
N ASP A 458 -52.94 -26.74 -41.83
CA ASP A 458 -52.85 -26.21 -40.46
C ASP A 458 -53.90 -26.88 -39.54
N SER A 459 -53.93 -26.49 -38.26
CA SER A 459 -54.89 -27.02 -37.27
C SER A 459 -56.35 -26.70 -37.59
N THR A 460 -56.62 -25.70 -38.43
CA THR A 460 -57.98 -25.35 -38.89
C THR A 460 -58.42 -26.17 -40.10
N GLY A 461 -57.53 -27.02 -40.64
CA GLY A 461 -57.78 -27.82 -41.83
C GLY A 461 -57.56 -27.05 -43.14
N ARG A 462 -56.99 -25.85 -43.09
CA ARG A 462 -56.61 -25.07 -44.27
C ARG A 462 -55.38 -25.69 -44.91
N LEU A 463 -55.40 -25.86 -46.23
CA LEU A 463 -54.31 -26.47 -47.00
C LEU A 463 -53.08 -25.54 -47.05
N LEU A 464 -51.95 -26.02 -46.53
CA LEU A 464 -50.64 -25.37 -46.58
C LEU A 464 -49.80 -25.83 -47.77
N TYR A 465 -49.96 -27.09 -48.18
CA TYR A 465 -49.27 -27.67 -49.33
C TYR A 465 -50.08 -28.85 -49.88
N ALA A 466 -50.08 -29.02 -51.20
CA ALA A 466 -50.55 -30.25 -51.84
C ALA A 466 -49.73 -30.57 -53.09
N ASN A 467 -49.44 -31.86 -53.33
CA ASN A 467 -48.77 -32.28 -54.55
C ASN A 467 -49.73 -32.44 -55.74
N SER A 468 -49.18 -32.55 -56.96
CA SER A 468 -49.97 -32.65 -58.20
C SER A 468 -50.92 -33.86 -58.22
N ILE A 469 -50.54 -34.98 -57.60
CA ILE A 469 -51.38 -36.18 -57.50
C ILE A 469 -52.64 -35.91 -56.66
N TRP A 470 -52.53 -35.17 -55.56
CA TRP A 470 -53.70 -34.81 -54.76
C TRP A 470 -54.67 -33.93 -55.56
N TYR A 471 -54.18 -32.92 -56.28
CA TYR A 471 -55.02 -32.10 -57.15
C TYR A 471 -55.72 -32.93 -58.25
N ALA A 472 -55.00 -33.90 -58.83
CA ALA A 472 -55.56 -34.82 -59.81
C ALA A 472 -56.65 -35.74 -59.20
N MET A 473 -56.44 -36.26 -58.00
CA MET A 473 -57.41 -37.09 -57.27
C MET A 473 -58.65 -36.30 -56.85
N ALA A 474 -58.45 -35.11 -56.28
CA ALA A 474 -59.53 -34.20 -55.87
C ALA A 474 -60.27 -33.57 -57.07
N ARG A 475 -59.75 -33.75 -58.30
CA ARG A 475 -60.25 -33.16 -59.54
C ARG A 475 -60.40 -31.64 -59.45
N ARG A 476 -59.42 -30.97 -58.85
CA ARG A 476 -59.41 -29.51 -58.69
C ARG A 476 -58.28 -28.85 -59.49
N PRO A 477 -58.54 -27.71 -60.14
CA PRO A 477 -57.49 -26.93 -60.77
C PRO A 477 -56.51 -26.40 -59.71
N ARG A 478 -55.25 -26.29 -60.09
CA ARG A 478 -54.21 -25.65 -59.26
C ARG A 478 -54.31 -24.15 -59.49
N ASP A 479 -55.22 -23.49 -58.78
CA ASP A 479 -55.37 -22.03 -58.82
C ASP A 479 -54.79 -21.41 -57.55
N ASP A 480 -54.06 -20.31 -57.67
CA ASP A 480 -53.24 -19.73 -56.59
C ASP A 480 -54.07 -18.88 -55.60
N GLN A 481 -55.38 -18.69 -55.85
CA GLN A 481 -56.22 -17.75 -55.09
C GLN A 481 -57.22 -18.38 -54.12
N ASP A 482 -57.32 -19.71 -54.03
CA ASP A 482 -58.32 -20.33 -53.18
C ASP A 482 -57.74 -20.89 -51.87
N GLN A 483 -58.23 -20.37 -50.74
CA GLN A 483 -58.05 -20.96 -49.42
C GLN A 483 -58.87 -22.26 -49.34
N HIS A 484 -58.33 -23.36 -49.83
CA HIS A 484 -59.00 -24.64 -49.79
C HIS A 484 -58.90 -25.28 -48.39
N TYR A 485 -60.02 -25.74 -47.84
CA TYR A 485 -60.04 -26.57 -46.65
C TYR A 485 -60.10 -28.04 -47.04
N LEU A 486 -59.46 -28.90 -46.25
CA LEU A 486 -59.42 -30.34 -46.48
C LEU A 486 -60.82 -30.94 -46.68
N LEU A 487 -61.78 -30.54 -45.83
CA LEU A 487 -63.16 -31.02 -45.85
C LEU A 487 -63.93 -30.64 -47.12
N ASP A 488 -63.46 -29.66 -47.89
CA ASP A 488 -64.09 -29.29 -49.16
C ASP A 488 -63.81 -30.31 -50.26
N ALA A 489 -62.67 -31.01 -50.18
CA ALA A 489 -62.26 -32.02 -51.15
C ALA A 489 -62.85 -33.43 -50.86
N VAL A 490 -63.47 -33.60 -49.69
CA VAL A 490 -64.11 -34.86 -49.28
C VAL A 490 -65.53 -34.94 -49.86
N ILE A 491 -65.93 -36.12 -50.35
CA ILE A 491 -67.28 -36.35 -50.86
C ILE A 491 -68.33 -36.23 -49.72
N PRO A 492 -69.57 -35.76 -50.00
CA PRO A 492 -70.55 -35.45 -48.96
C PRO A 492 -70.82 -36.59 -47.97
N ASP A 493 -70.83 -37.83 -48.45
CA ASP A 493 -71.14 -39.02 -47.65
C ASP A 493 -70.08 -39.32 -46.58
N ASP A 494 -68.83 -38.94 -46.82
CA ASP A 494 -67.70 -39.22 -45.93
C ASP A 494 -67.31 -38.02 -45.05
N LYS A 495 -67.88 -36.83 -45.29
CA LYS A 495 -67.51 -35.59 -44.57
C LYS A 495 -67.65 -35.71 -43.06
N ALA A 496 -68.78 -36.24 -42.57
CA ALA A 496 -69.04 -36.36 -41.13
C ALA A 496 -68.05 -37.31 -40.44
N LEU A 497 -67.65 -38.39 -41.14
CA LEU A 497 -66.65 -39.32 -40.65
C LEU A 497 -65.26 -38.68 -40.63
N THR A 498 -64.87 -38.02 -41.73
CA THR A 498 -63.57 -37.33 -41.83
C THR A 498 -63.44 -36.21 -40.80
N GLU A 499 -64.49 -35.42 -40.57
CA GLU A 499 -64.51 -34.37 -39.55
C GLU A 499 -64.34 -34.94 -38.14
N THR A 500 -65.00 -36.07 -37.84
CA THR A 500 -64.84 -36.77 -36.55
C THR A 500 -63.40 -37.27 -36.35
N MET A 501 -62.79 -37.85 -37.40
CA MET A 501 -61.40 -38.30 -37.36
C MET A 501 -60.41 -37.14 -37.27
N TRP A 502 -60.67 -36.05 -37.98
CA TRP A 502 -59.87 -34.83 -37.96
C TRP A 502 -59.85 -34.20 -36.57
N ASN A 503 -61.02 -34.03 -35.95
CA ASN A 503 -61.13 -33.48 -34.62
C ASN A 503 -60.37 -34.31 -33.58
N ARG A 504 -60.35 -35.64 -33.72
CA ARG A 504 -59.58 -36.54 -32.86
C ARG A 504 -58.05 -36.44 -33.05
N LEU A 505 -57.58 -35.97 -34.20
CA LEU A 505 -56.15 -35.78 -34.49
C LEU A 505 -55.64 -34.39 -34.06
N VAL A 506 -56.53 -33.40 -34.02
CA VAL A 506 -56.20 -32.00 -33.67
C VAL A 506 -56.39 -31.71 -32.17
N THR A 507 -57.18 -32.51 -31.45
CA THR A 507 -57.20 -32.55 -29.97
C THR A 507 -56.16 -33.53 -29.43
#